data_AF-F0GDJ6-F1
#
_entry.id   AF-F0GDJ6-F1
#
_cell.length_a   1.000
_cell.length_b   1.000
_cell.length_c   1.000
_cell.angle_alpha   90.00
_cell.angle_beta   90.00
_cell.angle_gamma   90.00
#
_symmetry.space_group_name_H-M   'P 1'
#
loop_
_entity.id
_entity.type
_entity.pdbx_description
1 polymer ?
#
loop_
_entity_poly.entity_id
_entity_poly.type
_entity_poly.pdbx_seq_one_letter_code
_entity_poly.pdbx_strand_id
1 'polypeptide(L)'
;FNLRNLVASPAPGVLQLNVAQLQAFQRLLTTLGYDGAFAKRIALQVRAGLMHSATRFQLPTLPGGGIAPTAPAGGDMQGGSDFTDDPGLAGGERGPAPLMMTGVDSLLDVDGVTPEMVERLRPFVTVLPTTTPVNMNTAPAEVIAALMPGMSVSSAQALV
;
A
#
# COMPACT_ATOMS: atom_id res chain seq x y z
N PHE A 1 7.59 -10.03 7.40
CA PHE A 1 8.24 -9.00 6.56
C PHE A 1 7.26 -7.87 6.30
N ASN A 2 7.61 -6.61 6.61
CA ASN A 2 6.70 -5.48 6.39
C ASN A 2 6.87 -4.92 4.96
N LEU A 3 5.81 -4.97 4.13
CA LEU A 3 5.85 -4.48 2.74
C LEU A 3 6.12 -2.98 2.64
N ARG A 4 5.78 -2.21 3.68
CA ARG A 4 6.10 -0.78 3.74
C ARG A 4 7.60 -0.53 3.65
N ASN A 5 8.43 -1.47 4.12
CA ASN A 5 9.89 -1.35 4.06
C ASN A 5 10.45 -1.41 2.63
N LEU A 6 9.69 -1.92 1.65
CA LEU A 6 10.09 -1.93 0.24
C LEU A 6 10.25 -0.51 -0.33
N VAL A 7 9.60 0.48 0.30
CA VAL A 7 9.63 1.88 -0.12
C VAL A 7 10.24 2.72 0.99
N ALA A 8 11.41 3.29 0.73
CA ALA A 8 12.04 4.28 1.59
C ALA A 8 11.49 5.68 1.29
N SER A 9 11.30 6.48 2.33
CA SER A 9 10.88 7.88 2.25
C SER A 9 12.00 8.78 2.78
N PRO A 10 13.13 8.97 2.05
CA PRO A 10 14.27 9.72 2.56
C PRO A 10 13.96 11.21 2.80
N ALA A 11 12.95 11.75 2.12
CA ALA A 11 12.43 13.08 2.33
C ALA A 11 10.89 13.07 2.18
N PRO A 12 10.17 14.02 2.81
CA PRO A 12 8.73 14.17 2.62
C PRO A 12 8.40 14.32 1.13
N GLY A 13 7.51 13.49 0.60
CA GLY A 13 7.12 13.50 -0.83
C GLY A 13 8.06 12.76 -1.78
N VAL A 14 9.21 12.27 -1.31
CA VAL A 14 10.13 11.47 -2.14
C VAL A 14 10.01 10.00 -1.72
N LEU A 15 9.39 9.18 -2.56
CA LEU A 15 9.32 7.72 -2.36
C LEU A 15 10.29 7.01 -3.30
N GLN A 16 11.25 6.29 -2.74
CA GLN A 16 12.24 5.51 -3.48
C GLN A 16 12.12 4.03 -3.10
N LEU A 17 12.46 3.15 -4.04
CA LEU A 17 12.51 1.71 -3.75
C LEU A 17 13.76 1.40 -2.91
N ASN A 18 13.58 0.69 -1.81
CA ASN A 18 14.67 0.21 -0.99
C ASN A 18 15.22 -1.10 -1.59
N VAL A 19 16.38 -1.02 -2.24
CA VAL A 19 16.99 -2.16 -2.94
C VAL A 19 17.33 -3.31 -1.99
N ALA A 20 17.80 -3.02 -0.78
CA ALA A 20 18.13 -4.05 0.20
C ALA A 20 16.88 -4.83 0.65
N GLN A 21 15.78 -4.11 0.89
CA GLN A 21 14.50 -4.72 1.26
C GLN A 21 13.88 -5.47 0.08
N LEU A 22 14.04 -4.97 -1.15
CA LEU A 22 13.60 -5.66 -2.37
C LEU A 22 14.35 -6.98 -2.56
N GLN A 23 15.67 -6.98 -2.38
CA GLN A 23 16.47 -8.22 -2.46
C GLN A 23 16.05 -9.22 -1.38
N ALA A 24 15.83 -8.77 -0.15
CA ALA A 24 15.35 -9.64 0.91
C ALA A 24 13.98 -10.25 0.54
N PHE A 25 13.04 -9.45 0.05
CA PHE A 25 11.73 -9.93 -0.35
C PHE A 25 11.79 -10.89 -1.55
N GLN A 26 12.69 -10.66 -2.52
CA GLN A 26 12.95 -11.60 -3.61
C GLN A 26 13.40 -12.96 -3.09
N ARG A 27 14.32 -12.99 -2.12
CA ARG A 27 14.78 -14.26 -1.53
C ARG A 27 13.65 -14.97 -0.80
N LEU A 28 12.82 -14.23 -0.03
CA LEU A 28 11.65 -14.79 0.63
C LEU A 28 10.70 -15.45 -0.39
N LEU A 29 10.42 -14.78 -1.50
CA LEU A 29 9.59 -15.34 -2.56
C LEU A 29 10.21 -16.58 -3.19
N THR A 30 11.51 -16.56 -3.48
CA THR A 30 12.23 -17.73 -4.01
C THR A 30 12.21 -18.90 -3.02
N THR A 31 12.34 -18.66 -1.71
CA THR A 31 12.23 -19.73 -0.69
C THR A 31 10.84 -20.33 -0.61
N LEU A 32 9.81 -19.55 -0.93
CA LEU A 32 8.41 -20.00 -0.99
C LEU A 32 8.04 -20.63 -2.35
N GLY A 33 8.99 -20.69 -3.30
CA GLY A 33 8.77 -21.24 -4.64
C GLY A 33 8.19 -20.26 -5.66
N TYR A 34 8.16 -18.96 -5.36
CA TYR A 34 7.68 -17.91 -6.25
C TYR A 34 8.82 -17.24 -7.05
N ASP A 35 8.45 -16.68 -8.20
CA ASP A 35 9.38 -16.00 -9.10
C ASP A 35 9.92 -14.68 -8.50
N GLY A 36 11.21 -14.40 -8.70
CA GLY A 36 11.85 -13.19 -8.18
C GLY A 36 11.40 -11.89 -8.86
N ALA A 37 10.90 -11.93 -10.10
CA ALA A 37 10.40 -10.76 -10.79
C ALA A 37 9.06 -10.28 -10.19
N PHE A 38 8.30 -11.20 -9.58
CA PHE A 38 7.07 -10.89 -8.87
C PHE A 38 7.29 -9.91 -7.70
N ALA A 39 8.42 -10.03 -7.00
CA ALA A 39 8.82 -9.09 -5.95
C ALA A 39 8.86 -7.63 -6.41
N LYS A 40 9.38 -7.41 -7.63
CA LYS A 40 9.52 -6.09 -8.22
C LYS A 40 8.16 -5.51 -8.60
N ARG A 41 7.23 -6.33 -9.09
CA ARG A 41 5.85 -5.92 -9.41
C ARG A 41 5.13 -5.43 -8.15
N ILE A 42 5.18 -6.21 -7.07
CA ILE A 42 4.62 -5.80 -5.78
C ILE A 42 5.25 -4.49 -5.31
N ALA A 43 6.58 -4.37 -5.33
CA ALA A 43 7.25 -3.16 -4.86
C ALA A 43 6.86 -1.91 -5.66
N LEU A 44 6.64 -2.04 -6.98
CA LEU A 44 6.15 -0.96 -7.82
C LEU A 44 4.70 -0.58 -7.47
N GLN A 45 3.84 -1.56 -7.21
CA GLN A 45 2.46 -1.30 -6.76
C GLN A 45 2.43 -0.62 -5.39
N VAL A 46 3.25 -1.08 -4.42
CA VAL A 46 3.39 -0.43 -3.10
C VAL A 46 3.77 1.03 -3.25
N ARG A 47 4.76 1.31 -4.10
CA ARG A 47 5.19 2.69 -4.38
C ARG A 47 4.06 3.51 -5.02
N ALA A 48 3.35 2.93 -5.99
CA ALA A 48 2.22 3.58 -6.64
C ALA A 48 1.10 3.91 -5.63
N GLY A 49 0.67 2.95 -4.80
CA GLY A 49 -0.33 3.18 -3.76
C GLY A 49 0.08 4.27 -2.76
N LEU A 50 1.37 4.30 -2.37
CA LEU A 50 1.89 5.33 -1.47
C LEU A 50 1.90 6.73 -2.09
N MET A 51 2.26 6.88 -3.38
CA MET A 51 2.22 8.17 -4.07
C MET A 51 0.81 8.78 -4.04
N HIS A 52 -0.22 7.95 -4.25
CA HIS A 52 -1.61 8.41 -4.25
C HIS A 52 -2.13 8.75 -2.85
N SER A 53 -1.64 8.05 -1.81
CA SER A 53 -1.96 8.40 -0.42
C SER A 53 -1.41 9.77 -0.01
N ALA A 54 -0.22 10.14 -0.50
CA ALA A 54 0.37 11.45 -0.23
C ALA A 54 -0.44 12.59 -0.88
N THR A 55 -0.95 12.37 -2.10
CA THR A 55 -1.71 13.41 -2.83
C THR A 55 -3.06 13.73 -2.18
N ARG A 56 -3.68 12.79 -1.46
CA ARG A 56 -4.99 13.01 -0.80
C ARG A 56 -4.93 13.97 0.40
N PHE A 57 -3.79 14.04 1.09
CA PHE A 57 -3.58 14.97 2.21
C PHE A 57 -3.15 16.36 1.75
N GLN A 58 -2.77 16.52 0.48
CA GLN A 58 -2.67 17.83 -0.14
C GLN A 58 -4.12 18.30 -0.40
N LEU A 59 -4.73 18.98 0.58
CA LEU A 59 -6.00 19.65 0.33
C LEU A 59 -5.85 20.48 -0.95
N PRO A 60 -6.84 20.46 -1.87
CA PRO A 60 -6.88 21.48 -2.89
C PRO A 60 -6.98 22.81 -2.13
N THR A 61 -5.92 23.61 -2.15
CA THR A 61 -6.03 25.02 -1.83
C THR A 61 -7.05 25.56 -2.82
N LEU A 62 -8.29 25.73 -2.33
CA LEU A 62 -9.30 26.50 -3.02
C LEU A 62 -8.68 27.87 -3.30
N PRO A 63 -8.67 28.36 -4.56
CA PRO A 63 -8.35 29.76 -4.81
C PRO A 63 -9.52 30.59 -4.26
N GLY A 64 -9.41 31.03 -3.01
CA GLY A 64 -10.44 31.87 -2.36
C GLY A 64 -10.71 31.55 -0.89
N GLY A 65 -9.68 31.48 -0.04
CA GLY A 65 -9.85 31.35 1.41
C GLY A 65 -10.09 32.70 2.09
N GLY A 66 -11.31 33.22 2.00
CA GLY A 66 -11.83 34.28 2.88
C GLY A 66 -12.59 33.65 4.06
N ILE A 67 -12.18 34.02 5.27
CA ILE A 67 -12.75 33.61 6.56
C ILE A 67 -14.19 34.11 6.79
N ALA A 68 -15.10 33.22 7.20
CA ALA A 68 -16.04 33.42 8.33
C ALA A 68 -16.99 32.21 8.53
N PRO A 69 -17.29 31.78 9.77
CA PRO A 69 -18.41 30.89 10.08
C PRO A 69 -19.63 31.71 10.56
N THR A 70 -20.84 31.46 10.05
CA THR A 70 -22.09 31.87 10.75
C THR A 70 -23.33 31.12 10.23
N ALA A 71 -23.97 30.44 11.20
CA ALA A 71 -25.32 29.89 11.37
C ALA A 71 -26.38 29.85 10.23
N PRO A 72 -27.35 28.90 10.30
CA PRO A 72 -28.40 28.71 9.29
C PRO A 72 -29.55 29.70 9.49
N ALA A 73 -29.92 30.41 8.42
CA ALA A 73 -31.15 31.19 8.35
C ALA A 73 -32.19 30.41 7.56
N GLY A 74 -33.35 30.18 8.19
CA GLY A 74 -34.46 29.45 7.59
C GLY A 74 -35.27 30.28 6.60
N GLY A 75 -36.05 29.54 5.82
CA GLY A 75 -37.28 29.95 5.16
C GLY A 75 -37.10 30.89 3.97
N ASP A 76 -37.37 30.39 2.76
CA ASP A 76 -38.45 30.91 1.92
C ASP A 76 -38.62 30.02 0.67
N MET A 77 -39.86 29.62 0.42
CA MET A 77 -40.28 28.74 -0.67
C MET A 77 -40.43 29.53 -1.98
N GLN A 78 -39.82 29.06 -3.07
CA GLN A 78 -40.35 29.30 -4.41
C GLN A 78 -40.05 28.09 -5.28
N GLY A 79 -41.12 27.34 -5.58
CA GLY A 79 -41.08 26.17 -6.44
C GLY A 79 -40.79 26.52 -7.90
N GLY A 80 -40.09 25.60 -8.55
CA GLY A 80 -39.83 25.57 -9.98
C GLY A 80 -39.23 24.22 -10.32
N SER A 81 -40.06 23.38 -10.95
CA SER A 81 -39.81 22.02 -11.42
C SER A 81 -38.48 21.82 -12.14
N ASP A 82 -37.58 21.05 -11.54
CA ASP A 82 -36.62 20.20 -12.27
C ASP A 82 -36.29 18.97 -11.40
N PHE A 83 -37.24 18.04 -11.33
CA PHE A 83 -36.97 16.66 -10.93
C PHE A 83 -36.25 15.98 -12.09
N THR A 84 -34.99 16.34 -12.31
CA THR A 84 -34.06 15.48 -13.04
C THR A 84 -33.28 14.71 -11.98
N ASP A 85 -33.75 13.48 -11.73
CA ASP A 85 -32.98 12.38 -11.18
C ASP A 85 -31.68 12.25 -11.98
N ASP A 86 -30.65 12.97 -11.57
CA ASP A 86 -29.26 12.63 -11.89
C ASP A 86 -28.64 12.07 -10.60
N PRO A 87 -28.79 10.76 -10.32
CA PRO A 87 -27.87 10.12 -9.42
C PRO A 87 -26.49 10.28 -10.07
N GLY A 88 -25.67 11.19 -9.52
CA GLY A 88 -24.34 11.57 -10.00
C GLY A 88 -23.37 10.40 -10.18
N LEU A 89 -23.66 9.59 -11.19
CA LEU A 89 -22.93 8.47 -11.76
C LEU A 89 -22.70 8.78 -13.24
N ALA A 90 -22.51 10.06 -13.57
CA ALA A 90 -21.83 10.43 -14.80
C ALA A 90 -20.38 9.91 -14.69
N GLY A 91 -20.12 8.83 -15.42
CA GLY A 91 -18.85 8.16 -15.50
C GLY A 91 -17.73 9.14 -15.87
N GLY A 92 -16.93 9.50 -14.87
CA GLY A 92 -15.50 9.55 -15.11
C GLY A 92 -15.02 8.12 -15.06
N GLU A 93 -14.36 7.65 -16.11
CA GLU A 93 -13.43 6.53 -15.99
C GLU A 93 -12.43 6.88 -14.88
N ARG A 94 -12.78 6.57 -13.62
CA ARG A 94 -11.78 6.38 -12.58
C ARG A 94 -11.02 5.15 -13.04
N GLY A 95 -10.01 5.36 -13.88
CA GLY A 95 -8.92 4.40 -14.02
C GLY A 95 -8.59 3.91 -12.60
N PRO A 96 -8.41 2.59 -12.44
CA PRO A 96 -8.57 1.89 -11.17
C PRO A 96 -7.96 2.73 -10.07
N ALA A 97 -8.82 3.26 -9.18
CA ALA A 97 -8.36 4.14 -8.11
C ALA A 97 -7.25 3.35 -7.38
N PRO A 98 -6.00 3.80 -7.45
CA PRO A 98 -4.87 2.99 -7.04
C PRO A 98 -5.05 2.64 -5.57
N LEU A 99 -5.28 1.36 -5.31
CA LEU A 99 -5.75 0.90 -4.02
C LEU A 99 -4.69 1.21 -2.95
N MET A 100 -5.16 1.81 -1.86
CA MET A 100 -4.32 2.01 -0.70
C MET A 100 -3.92 0.63 -0.17
N MET A 101 -2.63 0.32 -0.24
CA MET A 101 -2.08 -0.88 0.41
C MET A 101 -2.16 -0.71 1.93
N THR A 102 -3.32 -1.07 2.47
CA THR A 102 -3.68 -0.89 3.88
C THR A 102 -3.57 -2.21 4.64
N GLY A 103 -3.47 -3.33 3.91
CA GLY A 103 -3.33 -4.67 4.47
C GLY A 103 -2.70 -5.64 3.48
N VAL A 104 -2.45 -6.87 3.93
CA VAL A 104 -1.95 -7.96 3.07
C VAL A 104 -2.90 -8.32 1.93
N ASP A 105 -4.20 -8.08 2.13
CA ASP A 105 -5.26 -8.30 1.13
C ASP A 105 -5.09 -7.39 -0.10
N SER A 106 -4.46 -6.23 0.09
CA SER A 106 -4.14 -5.31 -1.01
C SER A 106 -3.13 -5.87 -2.01
N LEU A 107 -2.48 -7.00 -1.70
CA LEU A 107 -1.68 -7.74 -2.69
C LEU A 107 -2.53 -8.32 -3.82
N LEU A 108 -3.83 -8.58 -3.61
CA LEU A 108 -4.74 -9.11 -4.64
C LEU A 108 -4.94 -8.14 -5.81
N ASP A 109 -4.66 -6.86 -5.60
CA ASP A 109 -4.73 -5.83 -6.64
C ASP A 109 -3.49 -5.83 -7.55
N VAL A 110 -2.43 -6.55 -7.17
CA VAL A 110 -1.23 -6.67 -8.00
C VAL A 110 -1.50 -7.68 -9.11
N ASP A 111 -1.20 -7.27 -10.35
CA ASP A 111 -1.32 -8.14 -11.52
C ASP A 111 -0.54 -9.45 -11.33
N GLY A 112 -1.23 -10.59 -11.48
CA GLY A 112 -0.68 -11.92 -11.29
C GLY A 112 -0.72 -12.45 -9.85
N VAL A 113 -1.40 -11.78 -8.92
CA VAL A 113 -1.61 -12.29 -7.55
C VAL A 113 -2.92 -13.02 -7.44
N THR A 114 -2.83 -14.28 -6.99
CA THR A 114 -4.01 -15.07 -6.65
C THR A 114 -4.30 -15.00 -5.14
N PRO A 115 -5.56 -15.19 -4.73
CA PRO A 115 -5.92 -15.30 -3.31
C PRO A 115 -5.17 -16.42 -2.59
N GLU A 116 -4.94 -17.56 -3.26
CA GLU A 116 -4.13 -18.66 -2.71
C GLU A 116 -2.69 -18.23 -2.40
N MET A 117 -2.12 -17.36 -3.23
CA MET A 117 -0.78 -16.80 -3.03
C MET A 117 -0.77 -15.88 -1.81
N VAL A 118 -1.78 -15.01 -1.67
CA VAL A 118 -1.91 -14.12 -0.51
C VAL A 118 -2.09 -14.91 0.78
N GLU A 119 -2.86 -16.00 0.77
CA GLU A 119 -3.01 -16.87 1.94
C GLU A 119 -1.69 -17.52 2.37
N ARG A 120 -0.87 -17.96 1.40
CA ARG A 120 0.47 -18.50 1.67
C ARG A 120 1.46 -17.44 2.15
N LEU A 121 1.35 -16.20 1.66
CA LEU A 121 2.20 -15.09 2.09
C LEU A 121 1.75 -14.48 3.43
N ARG A 122 0.47 -14.60 3.80
CA ARG A 122 -0.12 -14.04 5.02
C ARG A 122 0.69 -14.26 6.31
N PRO A 123 1.25 -15.45 6.60
CA PRO A 123 2.05 -15.66 7.81
C PRO A 123 3.46 -15.03 7.74
N PHE A 124 3.99 -14.78 6.53
CA PHE A 124 5.36 -14.27 6.35
C PHE A 124 5.41 -12.76 6.13
N VAL A 125 4.29 -12.15 5.75
CA VAL A 125 4.24 -10.77 5.27
C VAL A 125 3.14 -9.98 6.00
N THR A 126 3.42 -8.71 6.32
CA THR A 126 2.47 -7.80 6.95
C THR A 126 2.57 -6.41 6.30
N VAL A 127 1.54 -5.58 6.51
CA VAL A 127 1.51 -4.20 6.03
C VAL A 127 1.24 -3.31 7.22
N LEU A 128 2.20 -2.45 7.55
CA LEU A 128 2.07 -1.44 8.61
C LEU A 128 2.15 -0.03 8.00
N PRO A 129 1.47 0.96 8.60
CA PRO A 129 1.45 2.33 8.07
C PRO A 129 2.83 2.98 8.04
N THR A 130 3.69 2.59 8.98
CA THR A 130 5.08 3.03 9.12
C THR A 130 6.07 1.93 8.73
N THR A 131 7.25 2.34 8.26
CA THR A 131 8.37 1.42 8.07
C THR A 131 8.85 0.96 9.44
N THR A 132 8.82 -0.34 9.68
CA THR A 132 9.23 -0.94 10.96
C THR A 132 10.27 -2.03 10.70
N PRO A 133 11.37 -2.04 11.46
CA PRO A 133 12.34 -3.12 11.37
C PRO A 133 11.67 -4.45 11.76
N VAL A 134 12.02 -5.52 11.05
CA VAL A 134 11.51 -6.86 11.34
C VAL A 134 12.19 -7.37 12.61
N ASN A 135 11.39 -7.82 13.58
CA ASN A 135 11.91 -8.41 14.82
C ASN A 135 12.37 -9.85 14.56
N MET A 136 13.68 -10.11 14.62
CA MET A 136 14.24 -11.43 14.35
C MET A 136 13.82 -12.51 15.36
N ASN A 137 13.45 -12.14 16.59
CA ASN A 137 13.01 -13.13 17.59
C ASN A 137 11.60 -13.69 17.33
N THR A 138 10.79 -12.99 16.53
CA THR A 138 9.40 -13.38 16.22
C THR A 138 9.18 -13.62 14.73
N ALA A 139 10.19 -13.33 13.91
CA ALA A 139 10.13 -13.61 12.49
C ALA A 139 10.32 -15.11 12.26
N PRO A 140 9.58 -15.71 11.32
CA PRO A 140 9.84 -17.08 10.91
C PRO A 140 11.22 -17.20 10.26
N ALA A 141 11.82 -18.38 10.34
CA ALA A 141 13.17 -18.65 9.84
C ALA A 141 13.34 -18.27 8.36
N GLU A 142 12.29 -18.41 7.56
CA GLU A 142 12.24 -18.03 6.14
C GLU A 142 12.42 -16.52 5.95
N VAL A 143 11.81 -15.70 6.82
CA VAL A 143 11.94 -14.24 6.78
C VAL A 143 13.33 -13.81 7.28
N ILE A 144 13.90 -14.52 8.26
CA ILE A 144 15.26 -14.25 8.75
C ILE A 144 16.30 -14.60 7.68
N ALA A 145 16.18 -15.78 7.05
CA ALA A 145 17.06 -16.22 5.96
C ALA A 145 16.98 -15.30 4.73
N ALA A 146 15.79 -14.75 4.47
CA ALA A 146 15.59 -13.78 3.41
C ALA A 146 16.28 -12.43 3.69
N LEU A 147 16.30 -11.98 4.95
CA LEU A 147 16.93 -10.72 5.35
C LEU A 147 18.47 -10.79 5.37
N MET A 148 19.05 -11.96 5.59
CA MET A 148 20.50 -12.11 5.68
C MET A 148 21.09 -12.69 4.37
N PRO A 149 21.93 -11.92 3.66
CA PRO A 149 22.54 -12.40 2.41
C PRO A 149 23.43 -13.62 2.68
N GLY A 150 23.24 -14.68 1.89
CA GLY A 150 23.99 -15.93 2.02
C GLY A 150 23.50 -16.90 3.11
N MET A 151 22.50 -16.52 3.92
CA MET A 151 21.91 -17.41 4.91
C MET A 151 20.92 -18.38 4.26
N SER A 152 20.98 -19.65 4.67
CA SER A 152 19.99 -20.68 4.29
C SER A 152 18.85 -20.74 5.31
N VAL A 153 17.68 -21.25 4.89
CA VAL A 153 16.53 -21.45 5.81
C VAL A 153 16.93 -22.36 6.98
N SER A 154 17.73 -23.41 6.70
CA SER A 154 18.25 -24.32 7.73
C SER A 154 19.14 -23.62 8.75
N SER A 155 19.97 -22.67 8.31
CA SER A 155 20.80 -21.86 9.20
C SER A 155 19.97 -20.89 10.04
N ALA A 156 18.88 -20.34 9.48
CA ALA A 156 17.97 -19.48 10.21
C ALA A 156 17.10 -20.23 11.22
N GLN A 157 16.73 -21.49 10.94
CA GLN A 157 16.04 -22.38 11.88
C GLN A 157 16.86 -22.64 13.14
N ALA A 158 18.20 -22.60 13.05
CA ALA A 158 19.08 -22.77 14.21
C ALA A 158 19.16 -21.51 15.10
N LEU A 159 18.57 -20.39 14.69
CA LEU A 159 18.62 -19.10 15.38
C LEU A 159 17.32 -18.72 16.09
N VAL A 160 16.24 -19.49 15.91
CA VAL A 160 14.90 -19.23 16.47
C VAL A 160 14.59 -20.13 17.66
#